data_AF-A0ABD3N3F3-F1
#
_entry.id   AF-A0ABD3N3F3-F1
#
_cell.length_a   1.000
_cell.length_b   1.000
_cell.length_c   1.000
_cell.angle_alpha   90.00
_cell.angle_beta   90.00
_cell.angle_gamma   90.00
#
_symmetry.space_group_name_H-M   'P 1'
#
loop_
_entity.id
_entity.type
_entity.pdbx_description
1 polymer ?
#
loop_
_entity_poly.entity_id
_entity_poly.type
_entity_poly.pdbx_seq_one_letter_code
_entity_poly.pdbx_strand_id
1 'polypeptide(L)'
;MDNTRQSPQLPANGNNKSRKKRRRFAKKNTTLNADADAKSSGAATDGNEGRSRAPTVGNYPYPTDYNDHFETPARAYEDIFPLMEYILAKKTKAESQNKHGCNNSPNSTSQHNNGCTKSAIVYDPYYCAGRAAVLLKDEFQRQNSRKIPMPIHIQHEKRDFYRDIRQNSVPPFDILVTNPPYSENHKERCLEFAVSQLKKHGRSFFLLMPNYVAMKEYFRKIVLDDQMENTERRKIHTFYITPSSKHPYEYDHPDGTGHQVSPFASVWFCGLSCADGKMDTKAVVDAFVKYHSLRAPSPTGTPRIVTTLQELIQIGGVSGAKRKNPRQRKKMRNMAMERAGTGANVGSAGQQSIGKKRKPI
;
A
#
# COMPACT_ATOMS: atom_id res chain seq x y z
N MET A 1 -38.24 -2.14 -60.23
CA MET A 1 -38.87 -1.02 -59.50
C MET A 1 -38.24 -1.03 -58.11
N ASP A 2 -37.02 -0.54 -57.94
CA ASP A 2 -36.60 0.86 -57.96
C ASP A 2 -37.12 1.62 -56.73
N ASN A 3 -36.33 1.70 -55.66
CA ASN A 3 -35.84 2.99 -55.15
C ASN A 3 -34.88 2.88 -53.94
N THR A 4 -33.72 3.47 -54.18
CA THR A 4 -32.69 4.07 -53.33
C THR A 4 -33.17 4.87 -52.10
N ARG A 5 -32.32 4.90 -51.04
CA ARG A 5 -31.96 6.05 -50.13
C ARG A 5 -31.64 5.53 -48.71
N GLN A 6 -30.71 6.03 -47.90
CA GLN A 6 -29.58 6.96 -48.01
C GLN A 6 -28.85 6.87 -46.64
N SER A 7 -27.52 6.84 -46.65
CA SER A 7 -26.67 6.89 -45.43
C SER A 7 -26.61 8.31 -44.85
N PRO A 8 -26.52 8.49 -43.52
CA PRO A 8 -26.26 9.81 -42.93
C PRO A 8 -24.76 10.13 -42.93
N GLN A 9 -24.42 11.27 -43.54
CA GLN A 9 -23.10 11.89 -43.47
C GLN A 9 -22.89 12.61 -42.13
N LEU A 10 -21.64 12.55 -41.65
CA LEU A 10 -21.12 13.35 -40.54
C LEU A 10 -20.85 14.80 -40.99
N PRO A 11 -21.13 15.82 -40.16
CA PRO A 11 -20.61 17.16 -40.41
C PRO A 11 -19.16 17.27 -39.91
N ALA A 12 -18.27 17.57 -40.85
CA ALA A 12 -16.98 18.16 -40.58
C ALA A 12 -17.18 19.65 -40.25
N ASN A 13 -16.66 20.11 -39.11
CA ASN A 13 -16.40 21.53 -38.93
C ASN A 13 -15.10 21.73 -38.17
N GLY A 14 -14.13 22.34 -38.86
CA GLY A 14 -12.81 22.60 -38.33
C GLY A 14 -12.79 23.82 -37.42
N ASN A 15 -11.87 23.83 -36.46
CA ASN A 15 -11.21 25.07 -36.10
C ASN A 15 -9.77 24.82 -35.62
N ASN A 16 -8.85 25.18 -36.51
CA ASN A 16 -7.42 25.31 -36.29
C ASN A 16 -7.14 26.55 -35.43
N LYS A 17 -6.81 26.43 -34.15
CA LYS A 17 -6.01 27.46 -33.45
C LYS A 17 -5.03 26.85 -32.44
N SER A 18 -3.75 27.13 -32.69
CA SER A 18 -2.64 27.29 -31.74
C SER A 18 -1.80 26.06 -31.33
N ARG A 19 -1.00 25.61 -32.31
CA ARG A 19 0.44 25.34 -32.13
C ARG A 19 1.09 26.37 -31.18
N LYS A 20 1.56 25.96 -29.99
CA LYS A 20 2.77 26.48 -29.30
C LYS A 20 2.91 25.87 -27.89
N LYS A 21 3.55 24.69 -27.79
CA LYS A 21 4.39 24.27 -26.64
C LYS A 21 4.99 22.87 -26.84
N ARG A 22 5.62 22.62 -28.00
CA ARG A 22 6.63 21.56 -28.16
C ARG A 22 7.98 22.25 -28.34
N ARG A 23 8.70 22.44 -27.23
CA ARG A 23 10.14 22.73 -27.17
C ARG A 23 10.52 22.97 -25.70
N ARG A 24 11.06 21.93 -25.06
CA ARG A 24 12.02 21.94 -23.93
C ARG A 24 12.07 20.55 -23.28
N PHE A 25 12.55 19.57 -24.04
CA PHE A 25 13.17 18.34 -23.50
C PHE A 25 14.11 17.81 -24.58
N ALA A 26 15.27 18.46 -24.66
CA ALA A 26 16.42 18.01 -25.43
C ALA A 26 17.65 18.67 -24.81
N LYS A 27 18.30 17.95 -23.89
CA LYS A 27 19.72 18.02 -23.50
C LYS A 27 19.91 17.53 -22.07
N LYS A 28 20.25 16.25 -21.94
CA LYS A 28 21.39 15.74 -21.17
C LYS A 28 21.32 14.21 -21.21
N ASN A 29 21.99 13.63 -22.21
CA ASN A 29 22.43 12.24 -22.24
C ASN A 29 23.46 12.09 -23.35
N THR A 30 24.71 12.34 -22.99
CA THR A 30 25.97 11.99 -23.69
C THR A 30 27.03 12.49 -22.71
N THR A 31 27.78 11.63 -22.01
CA THR A 31 29.04 10.95 -22.39
C THR A 31 29.55 10.37 -21.05
N LEU A 32 30.21 9.22 -20.86
CA LEU A 32 30.96 8.25 -21.67
C LEU A 32 31.08 6.94 -20.85
N ASN A 33 31.20 5.81 -21.54
CA ASN A 33 31.82 4.58 -21.06
C ASN A 33 33.30 4.56 -21.50
N ALA A 34 34.06 3.60 -20.95
CA ALA A 34 35.48 3.22 -21.17
C ALA A 34 36.44 3.78 -20.09
N ASP A 35 37.34 3.03 -19.45
CA ASP A 35 37.80 1.63 -19.54
C ASP A 35 38.64 1.27 -18.29
N ALA A 36 38.97 -0.02 -18.16
CA ALA A 36 40.21 -0.61 -17.59
C ALA A 36 40.29 -1.04 -16.09
N ASP A 37 40.24 -2.35 -15.92
CA ASP A 37 41.21 -3.27 -15.29
C ASP A 37 42.03 -2.93 -14.02
N ALA A 38 41.87 -3.84 -13.05
CA ALA A 38 42.83 -4.52 -12.17
C ALA A 38 44.17 -3.88 -11.76
N LYS A 39 44.38 -3.75 -10.42
CA LYS A 39 45.55 -4.30 -9.69
C LYS A 39 45.39 -4.24 -8.16
N SER A 40 46.05 -5.19 -7.50
CA SER A 40 46.08 -5.47 -6.06
C SER A 40 47.24 -4.78 -5.31
N SER A 41 47.25 -4.98 -3.98
CA SER A 41 48.23 -4.59 -2.94
C SER A 41 48.16 -3.12 -2.50
N GLY A 42 48.22 -2.74 -1.21
CA GLY A 42 48.51 -3.42 0.04
C GLY A 42 48.95 -2.34 1.06
N ALA A 43 48.83 -2.64 2.35
CA ALA A 43 49.43 -1.97 3.51
C ALA A 43 48.71 -0.76 4.16
N ALA A 44 48.71 -0.84 5.50
CA ALA A 44 48.06 -0.04 6.50
C ALA A 44 48.76 1.31 6.78
N THR A 45 47.99 2.26 7.31
CA THR A 45 48.43 3.16 8.39
C THR A 45 47.25 3.54 9.27
N ASP A 46 47.46 3.36 10.57
CA ASP A 46 46.67 3.83 11.71
C ASP A 46 46.58 5.36 11.76
N GLY A 47 45.49 5.87 12.36
CA GLY A 47 45.48 7.23 12.90
C GLY A 47 44.21 8.05 12.68
N ASN A 48 43.35 8.01 13.70
CA ASN A 48 42.75 9.19 14.33
C ASN A 48 41.29 9.61 14.01
N GLU A 49 40.58 9.83 15.13
CA GLU A 49 39.47 10.76 15.38
C GLU A 49 38.08 10.57 14.74
N GLY A 50 37.16 10.05 15.56
CA GLY A 50 36.03 10.88 15.99
C GLY A 50 34.95 11.23 14.98
N ARG A 51 34.70 10.41 13.95
CA ARG A 51 33.47 10.54 13.14
C ARG A 51 32.37 9.66 13.72
N SER A 52 31.32 10.31 14.23
CA SER A 52 30.02 9.68 14.48
C SER A 52 29.64 8.85 13.26
N ARG A 53 29.70 7.52 13.38
CA ARG A 53 29.20 6.61 12.36
C ARG A 53 27.72 6.93 12.16
N ALA A 54 27.39 7.50 11.01
CA ALA A 54 26.01 7.47 10.54
C ALA A 54 25.55 6.00 10.58
N PRO A 55 24.32 5.72 11.04
CA PRO A 55 23.83 4.35 11.15
C PRO A 55 24.03 3.66 9.80
N THR A 56 24.73 2.52 9.83
CA THR A 56 24.99 1.71 8.65
C THR A 56 23.66 1.34 8.02
N VAL A 57 23.43 1.81 6.79
CA VAL A 57 22.29 1.43 5.96
C VAL A 57 22.14 -0.08 6.05
N GLY A 58 21.02 -0.55 6.58
CA GLY A 58 20.71 -1.98 6.59
C GLY A 58 20.92 -2.54 5.18
N ASN A 59 21.67 -3.63 5.04
CA ASN A 59 21.97 -4.17 3.72
C ASN A 59 20.72 -4.89 3.20
N TYR A 60 19.81 -4.13 2.60
CA TYR A 60 18.57 -4.60 1.99
C TYR A 60 18.81 -5.08 0.56
N PRO A 61 18.09 -6.11 0.10
CA PRO A 61 18.29 -6.64 -1.25
C PRO A 61 17.70 -5.75 -2.35
N TYR A 62 17.04 -4.64 -2.01
CA TYR A 62 16.46 -3.68 -2.95
C TYR A 62 16.77 -2.24 -2.51
N PRO A 63 16.76 -1.25 -3.42
CA PRO A 63 16.96 0.15 -3.05
C PRO A 63 15.88 0.59 -2.05
N THR A 64 16.30 1.15 -0.92
CA THR A 64 15.41 1.78 0.06
C THR A 64 16.07 3.02 0.66
N ASP A 65 15.25 4.03 0.96
CA ASP A 65 15.66 5.05 1.92
C ASP A 65 15.50 4.44 3.33
N TYR A 66 16.53 4.58 4.16
CA TYR A 66 16.50 4.12 5.55
C TYR A 66 15.29 4.66 6.32
N ASN A 67 14.85 5.89 6.02
CA ASN A 67 13.71 6.54 6.69
C ASN A 67 12.33 5.99 6.27
N ASP A 68 12.27 5.08 5.29
CA ASP A 68 11.02 4.51 4.79
C ASP A 68 10.70 3.12 5.35
N HIS A 69 11.46 2.66 6.35
CA HIS A 69 11.20 1.40 7.05
C HIS A 69 10.21 1.62 8.18
N PHE A 70 8.94 1.29 7.90
CA PHE A 70 7.87 1.28 8.89
C PHE A 70 7.46 -0.17 9.14
N GLU A 71 7.69 -0.69 10.35
CA GLU A 71 7.23 -2.05 10.67
C GLU A 71 5.72 -2.08 10.88
N THR A 72 5.03 -2.95 10.14
CA THR A 72 3.58 -3.10 10.23
C THR A 72 3.16 -3.53 11.64
N PRO A 73 2.26 -2.79 12.31
CA PRO A 73 1.81 -3.18 13.64
C PRO A 73 0.89 -4.41 13.60
N ALA A 74 0.87 -5.19 14.69
CA ALA A 74 0.05 -6.40 14.81
C ALA A 74 -1.44 -6.14 14.45
N ARG A 75 -1.98 -5.03 14.98
CA ARG A 75 -3.36 -4.60 14.71
C ARG A 75 -3.69 -4.43 13.22
N ALA A 76 -2.72 -4.03 12.40
CA ALA A 76 -2.97 -3.90 10.97
C ALA A 76 -3.28 -5.26 10.32
N TYR A 77 -2.65 -6.35 10.80
CA TYR A 77 -2.96 -7.70 10.36
C TYR A 77 -4.30 -8.21 10.91
N GLU A 78 -4.64 -7.89 12.16
CA GLU A 78 -5.95 -8.18 12.76
C GLU A 78 -7.11 -7.60 11.93
N ASP A 79 -6.93 -6.36 11.46
CA ASP A 79 -7.96 -5.64 10.71
C ASP A 79 -8.28 -6.32 9.37
N ILE A 80 -7.29 -6.89 8.67
CA ILE A 80 -7.48 -7.56 7.37
C ILE A 80 -7.78 -9.06 7.48
N PHE A 81 -7.56 -9.67 8.65
CA PHE A 81 -7.79 -11.10 8.89
C PHE A 81 -9.16 -11.62 8.37
N PRO A 82 -10.32 -10.99 8.65
CA PRO A 82 -11.60 -11.52 8.20
C PRO A 82 -11.73 -11.63 6.67
N LEU A 83 -11.05 -10.77 5.90
CA LEU A 83 -11.03 -10.87 4.44
C LEU A 83 -10.13 -12.02 3.99
N MET A 84 -8.95 -12.18 4.60
CA MET A 84 -8.07 -13.31 4.31
C MET A 84 -8.76 -14.65 4.61
N GLU A 85 -9.43 -14.75 5.76
CA GLU A 85 -10.23 -15.93 6.14
C GLU A 85 -11.31 -16.22 5.09
N TYR A 86 -12.06 -15.18 4.65
CA TYR A 86 -13.11 -15.33 3.65
C TYR A 86 -12.57 -15.93 2.34
N ILE A 87 -11.46 -15.39 1.84
CA ILE A 87 -10.83 -15.82 0.59
C ILE A 87 -10.33 -17.27 0.68
N LEU A 88 -9.62 -17.60 1.77
CA LEU A 88 -9.05 -18.93 1.98
C LEU A 88 -10.15 -19.99 2.17
N ALA A 89 -11.22 -19.66 2.90
CA ALA A 89 -12.37 -20.55 3.07
C ALA A 89 -13.09 -20.84 1.73
N LYS A 90 -13.23 -19.83 0.87
CA LYS A 90 -13.82 -19.98 -0.47
C LYS A 90 -12.93 -20.81 -1.40
N LYS A 91 -11.62 -20.59 -1.36
CA LYS A 91 -10.66 -21.36 -2.16
C LYS A 91 -10.74 -22.86 -1.83
N THR A 92 -10.84 -23.19 -0.54
CA THR A 92 -11.04 -24.57 -0.08
C THR A 92 -12.28 -25.22 -0.71
N LYS A 93 -13.42 -24.52 -0.68
CA LYS A 93 -14.70 -25.07 -1.21
C LYS A 93 -14.63 -25.35 -2.70
N ALA A 94 -14.03 -24.43 -3.48
CA ALA A 94 -13.85 -24.62 -4.92
C ALA A 94 -12.96 -25.84 -5.23
N GLU A 95 -11.90 -26.06 -4.45
CA GLU A 95 -11.03 -27.22 -4.62
C GLU A 95 -11.72 -28.54 -4.25
N SER A 96 -12.55 -28.56 -3.20
CA SER A 96 -13.32 -29.74 -2.82
C SER A 96 -14.39 -30.10 -3.87
N GLN A 97 -15.04 -29.11 -4.47
CA GLN A 97 -16.06 -29.34 -5.51
C GLN A 97 -15.45 -29.87 -6.82
N ASN A 98 -14.26 -29.41 -7.21
CA ASN A 98 -13.58 -29.90 -8.40
C ASN A 98 -13.10 -31.36 -8.29
N LYS A 99 -12.90 -31.89 -7.07
CA LYS A 99 -12.49 -33.29 -6.86
C LYS A 99 -13.61 -34.31 -7.08
N HIS A 100 -14.88 -33.90 -7.06
CA HIS A 100 -16.01 -34.81 -7.28
C HIS A 100 -16.34 -35.05 -8.78
N GLY A 101 -15.58 -34.45 -9.71
CA GLY A 101 -15.72 -34.68 -11.15
C GLY A 101 -14.86 -35.80 -11.74
N CYS A 102 -14.05 -36.50 -10.93
CA CYS A 102 -13.01 -37.42 -11.42
C CYS A 102 -13.16 -38.86 -10.86
N ASN A 103 -14.38 -39.36 -10.65
CA ASN A 103 -14.60 -40.69 -10.04
C ASN A 103 -15.25 -41.74 -10.95
N ASN A 104 -15.12 -41.63 -12.28
CA ASN A 104 -15.51 -42.70 -13.20
C ASN A 104 -14.31 -43.18 -14.03
N SER A 105 -13.35 -43.85 -13.39
CA SER A 105 -12.44 -44.76 -14.09
C SER A 105 -12.08 -45.92 -13.16
N PRO A 106 -12.66 -47.12 -13.36
CA PRO A 106 -12.45 -48.26 -12.49
C PRO A 106 -11.23 -49.05 -12.97
N ASN A 107 -10.03 -48.46 -12.92
CA ASN A 107 -8.76 -49.18 -13.04
C ASN A 107 -7.57 -48.27 -12.74
N SER A 108 -7.25 -48.09 -11.46
CA SER A 108 -5.84 -47.86 -11.10
C SER A 108 -5.61 -48.39 -9.70
N THR A 109 -4.85 -49.49 -9.66
CA THR A 109 -4.36 -50.17 -8.47
C THR A 109 -3.55 -49.21 -7.59
N SER A 110 -3.71 -49.42 -6.29
CA SER A 110 -3.12 -48.69 -5.18
C SER A 110 -1.61 -48.51 -5.26
N GLN A 111 -1.14 -47.26 -5.21
CA GLN A 111 0.20 -46.94 -4.71
C GLN A 111 0.22 -45.53 -4.09
N HIS A 112 0.44 -45.51 -2.78
CA HIS A 112 0.80 -44.36 -1.92
C HIS A 112 0.02 -43.05 -2.07
N ASN A 113 -1.15 -42.98 -1.40
CA ASN A 113 -1.78 -41.72 -1.01
C ASN A 113 -0.99 -41.04 0.12
N ASN A 114 0.18 -40.49 -0.18
CA ASN A 114 0.74 -39.43 0.66
C ASN A 114 -0.09 -38.17 0.41
N GLY A 115 -1.10 -37.96 1.25
CA GLY A 115 -1.96 -36.79 1.22
C GLY A 115 -1.13 -35.52 1.40
N CYS A 116 -0.64 -34.95 0.30
CA CYS A 116 -0.04 -33.62 0.27
C CYS A 116 -1.14 -32.63 0.64
N THR A 117 -1.21 -32.26 1.93
CA THR A 117 -2.10 -31.19 2.40
C THR A 117 -1.63 -29.91 1.73
N LYS A 118 -2.41 -29.43 0.75
CA LYS A 118 -2.07 -28.21 0.00
C LYS A 118 -2.10 -27.03 0.98
N SER A 119 -0.95 -26.41 1.23
CA SER A 119 -0.85 -25.19 2.03
C SER A 119 -1.24 -23.96 1.20
N ALA A 120 -1.83 -22.95 1.82
CA ALA A 120 -1.95 -21.63 1.21
C ALA A 120 -0.72 -20.77 1.52
N ILE A 121 -0.24 -20.04 0.52
CA ILE A 121 0.96 -19.21 0.63
C ILE A 121 0.57 -17.73 0.69
N VAL A 122 0.92 -17.08 1.79
CA VAL A 122 0.83 -15.62 1.96
C VAL A 122 2.21 -15.03 1.74
N TYR A 123 2.34 -14.13 0.76
CA TYR A 123 3.61 -13.59 0.32
C TYR A 123 3.76 -12.13 0.73
N ASP A 124 4.91 -11.81 1.33
CA ASP A 124 5.36 -10.44 1.55
C ASP A 124 6.74 -10.25 0.87
N PRO A 125 6.81 -9.50 -0.25
CA PRO A 125 8.04 -9.33 -1.02
C PRO A 125 9.08 -8.41 -0.38
N TYR A 126 8.70 -7.59 0.61
CA TYR A 126 9.60 -6.58 1.18
C TYR A 126 10.12 -7.04 2.54
N TYR A 127 11.30 -7.65 2.52
CA TYR A 127 11.97 -8.11 3.73
C TYR A 127 12.63 -6.96 4.52
N CYS A 128 12.10 -6.67 5.71
CA CYS A 128 12.71 -5.75 6.67
C CYS A 128 13.58 -6.52 7.69
N ALA A 129 13.05 -6.77 8.90
CA ALA A 129 13.72 -7.52 9.98
C ALA A 129 13.08 -8.90 10.25
N GLY A 130 12.14 -9.34 9.41
CA GLY A 130 11.42 -10.61 9.58
C GLY A 130 10.21 -10.56 10.53
N ARG A 131 10.02 -9.48 11.30
CA ARG A 131 8.91 -9.34 12.26
C ARG A 131 7.52 -9.42 11.59
N ALA A 132 7.37 -8.92 10.37
CA ALA A 132 6.14 -9.02 9.60
C ALA A 132 5.65 -10.47 9.48
N ALA A 133 6.55 -11.41 9.21
CA ALA A 133 6.22 -12.83 9.12
C ALA A 133 5.78 -13.43 10.45
N VAL A 134 6.41 -13.01 11.56
CA VAL A 134 6.04 -13.45 12.91
C VAL A 134 4.63 -12.97 13.24
N LEU A 135 4.36 -11.66 13.12
CA LEU A 135 3.06 -11.08 13.45
C LEU A 135 1.93 -11.66 12.60
N LEU A 136 2.18 -11.86 11.30
CA LEU A 136 1.17 -12.43 10.41
C LEU A 136 0.90 -13.91 10.73
N LYS A 137 1.95 -14.68 11.07
CA LYS A 137 1.81 -16.07 11.51
C LYS A 137 1.04 -16.16 12.83
N ASP A 138 1.41 -15.33 13.80
CA ASP A 138 0.75 -15.24 15.11
C ASP A 138 -0.73 -14.88 14.94
N GLU A 139 -1.06 -13.98 14.01
CA GLU A 139 -2.44 -13.66 13.68
C GLU A 139 -3.21 -14.89 13.21
N PHE A 140 -2.70 -15.64 12.23
CA PHE A 140 -3.37 -16.86 11.77
C PHE A 140 -3.50 -17.92 12.88
N GLN A 141 -2.48 -18.07 13.73
CA GLN A 141 -2.50 -19.03 14.83
C GLN A 141 -3.50 -18.65 15.92
N ARG A 142 -3.49 -17.38 16.36
CA ARG A 142 -4.36 -16.86 17.42
C ARG A 142 -5.83 -16.95 17.06
N GLN A 143 -6.16 -16.79 15.77
CA GLN A 143 -7.53 -16.87 15.31
C GLN A 143 -8.06 -18.30 15.25
N ASN A 144 -7.16 -19.29 15.11
CA ASN A 144 -7.46 -20.73 15.08
C ASN A 144 -8.75 -21.05 14.32
N SER A 145 -8.90 -20.46 13.13
CA SER A 145 -10.18 -20.46 12.43
C SER A 145 -10.46 -21.83 11.85
N ARG A 146 -11.53 -22.48 12.34
CA ARG A 146 -12.08 -23.72 11.77
C ARG A 146 -12.47 -23.58 10.29
N LYS A 147 -12.56 -22.36 9.76
CA LYS A 147 -12.90 -22.11 8.35
C LYS A 147 -11.71 -22.21 7.40
N ILE A 148 -10.48 -22.24 7.91
CA ILE A 148 -9.25 -22.39 7.12
C ILE A 148 -8.69 -23.79 7.41
N PRO A 149 -9.14 -24.83 6.69
CA PRO A 149 -8.74 -26.21 6.96
C PRO A 149 -7.38 -26.59 6.36
N MET A 150 -6.62 -25.60 5.86
CA MET A 150 -5.31 -25.80 5.24
C MET A 150 -4.21 -25.07 6.01
N PRO A 151 -2.98 -25.61 6.04
CA PRO A 151 -1.83 -24.91 6.60
C PRO A 151 -1.58 -23.58 5.87
N ILE A 152 -1.19 -22.56 6.61
CA ILE A 152 -0.76 -21.26 6.06
C ILE A 152 0.75 -21.17 6.13
N HIS A 153 1.38 -20.94 4.98
CA HIS A 153 2.80 -20.66 4.87
C HIS A 153 3.01 -19.18 4.60
N ILE A 154 3.78 -18.51 5.46
CA ILE A 154 4.17 -17.11 5.26
C ILE A 154 5.51 -17.09 4.53
N GLN A 155 5.48 -16.66 3.27
CA GLN A 155 6.67 -16.49 2.45
C GLN A 155 7.18 -15.06 2.56
N HIS A 156 8.27 -14.89 3.30
CA HIS A 156 8.91 -13.61 3.59
C HIS A 156 10.43 -13.80 3.67
N GLU A 157 11.08 -13.77 2.52
CA GLU A 157 12.50 -14.07 2.36
C GLU A 157 13.28 -12.82 1.96
N LYS A 158 14.57 -12.76 2.33
CA LYS A 158 15.47 -11.66 1.97
C LYS A 158 15.85 -11.72 0.48
N ARG A 159 14.92 -11.32 -0.39
CA ARG A 159 15.04 -11.34 -1.86
C ARG A 159 14.88 -9.94 -2.45
N ASP A 160 15.49 -9.72 -3.61
CA ASP A 160 15.22 -8.52 -4.41
C ASP A 160 13.94 -8.74 -5.22
N PHE A 161 12.83 -8.24 -4.68
CA PHE A 161 11.52 -8.32 -5.32
C PHE A 161 11.50 -7.79 -6.76
N TYR A 162 12.23 -6.70 -7.04
CA TYR A 162 12.22 -6.11 -8.36
C TYR A 162 13.06 -6.89 -9.36
N ARG A 163 14.16 -7.50 -8.89
CA ARG A 163 14.89 -8.49 -9.69
C ARG A 163 14.02 -9.69 -9.98
N ASP A 164 13.27 -10.18 -8.98
CA ASP A 164 12.37 -11.33 -9.17
C ASP A 164 11.30 -11.06 -10.23
N ILE A 165 10.73 -9.85 -10.25
CA ILE A 165 9.81 -9.43 -11.32
C ILE A 165 10.52 -9.43 -12.69
N ARG A 166 11.70 -8.82 -12.80
CA ARG A 166 12.43 -8.72 -14.08
C ARG A 166 12.85 -10.09 -14.63
N GLN A 167 13.19 -11.02 -13.73
CA GLN A 167 13.65 -12.36 -14.08
C GLN A 167 12.50 -13.38 -14.17
N ASN A 168 11.26 -12.95 -13.92
CA ASN A 168 10.10 -13.84 -13.81
C ASN A 168 10.32 -14.99 -12.80
N SER A 169 11.04 -14.70 -11.71
CA SER A 169 11.40 -15.63 -10.64
C SER A 169 10.68 -15.36 -9.32
N VAL A 170 9.57 -14.60 -9.38
CA VAL A 170 8.70 -14.38 -8.23
C VAL A 170 8.15 -15.74 -7.76
N PRO A 171 8.29 -16.07 -6.47
CA PRO A 171 7.82 -17.36 -5.97
C PRO A 171 6.30 -17.51 -6.14
N PRO A 172 5.77 -18.74 -6.28
CA PRO A 172 4.33 -18.96 -6.30
C PRO A 172 3.67 -18.55 -4.98
N PHE A 173 2.55 -17.84 -5.05
CA PHE A 173 1.76 -17.47 -3.88
C PHE A 173 0.27 -17.42 -4.17
N ASP A 174 -0.54 -17.29 -3.11
CA ASP A 174 -2.00 -17.20 -3.19
C ASP A 174 -2.53 -15.82 -2.82
N ILE A 175 -1.95 -15.22 -1.79
CA ILE A 175 -2.31 -13.90 -1.28
C ILE A 175 -1.05 -13.06 -1.14
N LEU A 176 -1.08 -11.83 -1.62
CA LEU A 176 -0.03 -10.83 -1.37
C LEU A 176 -0.44 -9.98 -0.17
N VAL A 177 0.36 -9.95 0.89
CA VAL A 177 0.15 -9.05 2.06
C VAL A 177 1.44 -8.30 2.30
N THR A 178 1.42 -6.97 2.18
CA THR A 178 2.65 -6.20 2.36
C THR A 178 2.42 -4.74 2.74
N ASN A 179 3.47 -4.14 3.29
CA ASN A 179 3.64 -2.72 3.57
C ASN A 179 4.87 -2.26 2.78
N PRO A 180 4.71 -1.81 1.52
CA PRO A 180 5.83 -1.49 0.66
C PRO A 180 6.58 -0.26 1.17
N PRO A 181 7.88 -0.10 0.85
CA PRO A 181 8.60 1.14 1.12
C PRO A 181 7.86 2.36 0.56
N TYR A 182 7.87 3.47 1.30
CA TYR A 182 7.15 4.68 0.90
C TYR A 182 8.00 5.67 0.11
N SER A 183 9.25 5.34 -0.18
CA SER A 183 10.13 6.07 -1.10
C SER A 183 9.67 5.96 -2.53
N GLU A 184 10.23 6.84 -3.38
CA GLU A 184 10.31 6.66 -4.82
C GLU A 184 8.99 6.16 -5.47
N ASN A 185 9.12 5.20 -6.38
CA ASN A 185 8.02 4.56 -7.11
C ASN A 185 7.62 3.19 -6.53
N HIS A 186 8.12 2.79 -5.36
CA HIS A 186 7.83 1.49 -4.76
C HIS A 186 6.33 1.20 -4.62
N LYS A 187 5.56 2.18 -4.15
CA LYS A 187 4.09 2.10 -4.01
C LYS A 187 3.39 1.83 -5.34
N GLU A 188 3.80 2.53 -6.39
CA GLU A 188 3.23 2.41 -7.74
C GLU A 188 3.59 1.04 -8.33
N ARG A 189 4.86 0.65 -8.29
CA ARG A 189 5.33 -0.65 -8.80
C ARG A 189 4.71 -1.84 -8.05
N CYS A 190 4.55 -1.71 -6.73
CA CYS A 190 3.88 -2.71 -5.91
C CYS A 190 2.41 -2.86 -6.30
N LEU A 191 1.70 -1.73 -6.49
CA LEU A 191 0.31 -1.72 -6.94
C LEU A 191 0.14 -2.33 -8.34
N GLU A 192 1.01 -1.96 -9.29
CA GLU A 192 1.02 -2.53 -10.65
C GLU A 192 1.20 -4.04 -10.62
N PHE A 193 2.16 -4.52 -9.83
CA PHE A 193 2.39 -5.95 -9.65
C PHE A 193 1.17 -6.64 -9.05
N ALA A 194 0.66 -6.14 -7.92
CA ALA A 194 -0.47 -6.72 -7.21
C ALA A 194 -1.72 -6.84 -8.10
N VAL A 195 -2.05 -5.76 -8.83
CA VAL A 195 -3.18 -5.74 -9.77
C VAL A 195 -2.95 -6.66 -10.96
N SER A 196 -1.72 -6.75 -11.49
CA SER A 196 -1.41 -7.69 -12.56
C SER A 196 -1.61 -9.15 -12.10
N GLN A 197 -1.16 -9.48 -10.89
CA GLN A 197 -1.31 -10.82 -10.30
C GLN A 197 -2.77 -11.17 -10.03
N LEU A 198 -3.57 -10.19 -9.58
CA LEU A 198 -5.00 -10.35 -9.41
C LEU A 198 -5.70 -10.64 -10.74
N LYS A 199 -5.43 -9.85 -11.78
CA LYS A 199 -6.06 -10.02 -13.10
C LYS A 199 -5.66 -11.33 -13.77
N LYS A 200 -4.36 -11.66 -13.78
CA LYS A 200 -3.82 -12.84 -14.48
C LYS A 200 -4.09 -14.15 -13.73
N HIS A 201 -3.98 -14.14 -12.41
CA HIS A 201 -3.96 -15.36 -11.60
C HIS A 201 -5.07 -15.42 -10.56
N GLY A 202 -5.77 -14.32 -10.28
CA GLY A 202 -6.79 -14.27 -9.22
C GLY A 202 -6.18 -14.16 -7.82
N ARG A 203 -4.91 -13.77 -7.72
CA ARG A 203 -4.20 -13.61 -6.45
C ARG A 203 -4.66 -12.34 -5.76
N SER A 204 -5.36 -12.50 -4.65
CA SER A 204 -5.83 -11.36 -3.85
C SER A 204 -4.65 -10.63 -3.21
N PHE A 205 -4.80 -9.33 -2.99
CA PHE A 205 -3.76 -8.51 -2.38
C PHE A 205 -4.27 -7.60 -1.27
N PHE A 206 -3.38 -7.29 -0.35
CA PHE A 206 -3.55 -6.37 0.77
C PHE A 206 -2.29 -5.51 0.83
N LEU A 207 -2.41 -4.22 0.48
CA LEU A 207 -1.29 -3.28 0.48
C LEU A 207 -1.54 -2.20 1.54
N LEU A 208 -0.71 -2.15 2.58
CA LEU A 208 -0.78 -1.10 3.57
C LEU A 208 -0.02 0.11 3.03
N MET A 209 -0.73 1.19 2.71
CA MET A 209 -0.10 2.37 2.11
C MET A 209 -0.65 3.66 2.73
N PRO A 210 0.06 4.79 2.57
CA PRO A 210 -0.44 6.09 3.01
C PRO A 210 -1.76 6.41 2.28
N ASN A 211 -2.72 6.95 3.00
CA ASN A 211 -4.06 7.22 2.46
C ASN A 211 -4.06 8.12 1.22
N TYR A 212 -3.09 9.02 1.09
CA TYR A 212 -2.96 9.92 -0.07
C TYR A 212 -2.73 9.17 -1.39
N VAL A 213 -2.32 7.89 -1.35
CA VAL A 213 -2.16 7.05 -2.54
C VAL A 213 -3.48 6.92 -3.30
N ALA A 214 -4.61 6.86 -2.59
CA ALA A 214 -5.95 6.77 -3.18
C ALA A 214 -6.28 7.94 -4.14
N MET A 215 -5.59 9.08 -3.97
CA MET A 215 -5.79 10.29 -4.77
C MET A 215 -4.74 10.46 -5.88
N LYS A 216 -3.82 9.50 -6.04
CA LYS A 216 -2.78 9.57 -7.08
C LYS A 216 -3.31 9.14 -8.43
N GLU A 217 -2.76 9.74 -9.48
CA GLU A 217 -3.14 9.45 -10.86
C GLU A 217 -2.86 7.99 -11.23
N TYR A 218 -1.71 7.45 -10.82
CA TYR A 218 -1.39 6.03 -11.07
C TYR A 218 -2.41 5.10 -10.42
N PHE A 219 -2.89 5.42 -9.21
CA PHE A 219 -3.88 4.59 -8.52
C PHE A 219 -5.19 4.52 -9.31
N ARG A 220 -5.65 5.68 -9.80
CA ARG A 220 -6.85 5.75 -10.65
C ARG A 220 -6.67 4.94 -11.94
N LYS A 221 -5.53 5.10 -12.63
CA LYS A 221 -5.24 4.37 -13.87
C LYS A 221 -5.18 2.86 -13.69
N ILE A 222 -4.51 2.40 -12.64
CA ILE A 222 -4.25 0.97 -12.43
C ILE A 222 -5.50 0.25 -11.91
N VAL A 223 -6.26 0.89 -11.02
CA VAL A 223 -7.38 0.25 -10.29
C VAL A 223 -8.75 0.63 -10.85
N LEU A 224 -8.95 1.89 -11.26
CA LEU A 224 -10.27 2.43 -11.63
C LEU A 224 -10.51 2.50 -13.15
N ASP A 225 -9.49 2.82 -13.94
CA ASP A 225 -9.66 3.04 -15.39
C ASP A 225 -9.84 1.73 -16.19
N ASP A 226 -9.62 0.56 -15.55
CA ASP A 226 -9.88 -0.76 -16.14
C ASP A 226 -11.38 -1.11 -16.23
N GLN A 227 -12.27 -0.23 -15.77
CA GLN A 227 -13.73 -0.46 -15.82
C GLN A 227 -14.37 -0.14 -17.18
N MET A 228 -13.59 0.30 -18.18
CA MET A 228 -14.10 0.79 -19.48
C MET A 228 -13.80 -0.10 -20.69
N GLU A 229 -12.98 -1.15 -20.58
CA GLU A 229 -12.74 -2.08 -21.70
C GLU A 229 -13.55 -3.36 -21.55
N ASN A 230 -14.44 -3.60 -22.52
CA ASN A 230 -15.39 -4.71 -22.63
C ASN A 230 -14.69 -6.07 -22.96
N THR A 231 -13.54 -6.35 -22.34
CA THR A 231 -12.88 -7.66 -22.42
C THR A 231 -13.26 -8.50 -21.20
N GLU A 232 -13.28 -9.83 -21.35
CA GLU A 232 -13.56 -10.83 -20.30
C GLU A 232 -12.55 -10.85 -19.13
N ARG A 233 -11.99 -9.70 -18.77
CA ARG A 233 -11.03 -9.54 -17.68
C ARG A 233 -11.78 -9.61 -16.36
N ARG A 234 -11.20 -10.32 -15.39
CA ARG A 234 -11.74 -10.39 -14.02
C ARG A 234 -11.89 -8.98 -13.45
N LYS A 235 -13.13 -8.60 -13.12
CA LYS A 235 -13.42 -7.35 -12.42
C LYS A 235 -12.68 -7.32 -11.09
N ILE A 236 -11.98 -6.23 -10.82
CA ILE A 236 -11.32 -6.00 -9.54
C ILE A 236 -12.35 -5.51 -8.53
N HIS A 237 -12.55 -6.28 -7.46
CA HIS A 237 -13.31 -5.81 -6.30
C HIS A 237 -12.34 -5.16 -5.32
N THR A 238 -12.45 -3.82 -5.21
CA THR A 238 -11.58 -3.04 -4.34
C THR A 238 -12.25 -2.82 -2.99
N PHE A 239 -11.48 -2.95 -1.91
CA PHE A 239 -11.89 -2.60 -0.57
C PHE A 239 -10.81 -1.73 0.07
N TYR A 240 -11.23 -0.85 0.96
CA TYR A 240 -10.35 -0.01 1.75
C TYR A 240 -10.65 -0.24 3.22
N ILE A 241 -9.64 -0.63 4.00
CA ILE A 241 -9.78 -0.80 5.44
C ILE A 241 -9.00 0.31 6.14
N THR A 242 -9.73 1.13 6.91
CA THR A 242 -9.17 2.20 7.72
C THR A 242 -9.16 1.77 9.19
N PRO A 243 -8.09 2.05 9.96
CA PRO A 243 -8.11 1.78 11.40
C PRO A 243 -9.20 2.59 12.10
N SER A 244 -9.46 2.26 13.36
CA SER A 244 -10.32 3.07 14.23
C SER A 244 -9.75 4.49 14.34
N SER A 245 -10.63 5.51 14.35
CA SER A 245 -10.22 6.90 14.55
C SER A 245 -9.52 7.16 15.89
N LYS A 246 -9.78 6.33 16.90
CA LYS A 246 -9.15 6.41 18.23
C LYS A 246 -7.78 5.75 18.28
N HIS A 247 -7.49 4.85 17.34
CA HIS A 247 -6.30 4.02 17.35
C HIS A 247 -5.77 3.85 15.92
N PRO A 248 -5.09 4.87 15.38
CA PRO A 248 -4.44 4.77 14.08
C PRO A 248 -3.35 3.69 14.11
N TYR A 249 -2.87 3.28 12.93
CA TYR A 249 -1.69 2.43 12.86
C TYR A 249 -0.46 3.22 13.30
N GLU A 250 0.11 2.80 14.42
CA GLU A 250 1.38 3.28 14.94
C GLU A 250 2.46 2.30 14.50
N TYR A 251 3.49 2.82 13.86
CA TYR A 251 4.55 2.01 13.27
C TYR A 251 5.76 2.02 14.18
N ASP A 252 6.37 0.85 14.35
CA ASP A 252 7.63 0.77 15.05
C ASP A 252 8.75 1.23 14.11
N HIS A 253 9.61 2.09 14.65
CA HIS A 253 10.80 2.60 13.99
C HIS A 253 12.01 1.85 14.54
N PRO A 254 12.58 0.88 13.82
CA PRO A 254 13.85 0.31 14.21
C PRO A 254 14.87 1.46 14.33
N ASP A 255 15.62 1.47 15.44
CA ASP A 255 16.71 2.41 15.76
C ASP A 255 16.35 3.85 16.16
N GLY A 256 15.06 4.20 16.35
CA GLY A 256 14.68 5.53 16.88
C GLY A 256 15.01 6.72 15.97
N THR A 257 15.39 6.47 14.73
CA THR A 257 15.91 7.45 13.76
C THR A 257 14.87 7.91 12.72
N GLY A 258 13.58 7.88 13.07
CA GLY A 258 12.47 8.37 12.24
C GLY A 258 11.63 9.44 12.96
N HIS A 259 10.60 9.95 12.29
CA HIS A 259 9.57 10.73 13.00
C HIS A 259 8.89 9.83 14.05
N GLN A 260 8.78 10.27 15.32
CA GLN A 260 8.14 9.46 16.38
C GLN A 260 6.70 9.01 16.05
N VAL A 261 6.04 9.71 15.12
CA VAL A 261 4.72 9.37 14.60
C VAL A 261 4.77 9.44 13.09
N SER A 262 4.18 8.45 12.42
CA SER A 262 4.00 8.48 10.97
C SER A 262 3.35 9.81 10.53
N PRO A 263 3.93 10.54 9.55
CA PRO A 263 3.38 11.81 9.08
C PRO A 263 2.12 11.63 8.20
N PHE A 264 1.61 10.41 8.07
CA PHE A 264 0.44 10.06 7.29
C PHE A 264 -0.41 9.01 8.00
N ALA A 265 -1.72 9.07 7.77
CA ALA A 265 -2.60 7.95 8.07
C ALA A 265 -2.45 6.89 6.98
N SER A 266 -2.45 5.63 7.37
CA SER A 266 -2.37 4.50 6.44
C SER A 266 -3.70 3.79 6.32
N VAL A 267 -3.90 3.19 5.14
CA VAL A 267 -5.11 2.47 4.76
C VAL A 267 -4.67 1.20 4.06
N TRP A 268 -5.36 0.10 4.32
CA TRP A 268 -5.22 -1.10 3.52
C TRP A 268 -5.97 -0.94 2.21
N PHE A 269 -5.26 -1.09 1.10
CA PHE A 269 -5.82 -1.19 -0.24
C PHE A 269 -5.91 -2.67 -0.59
N CYS A 270 -7.13 -3.18 -0.66
CA CYS A 270 -7.37 -4.60 -0.87
C CYS A 270 -7.99 -4.82 -2.24
N GLY A 271 -7.42 -5.74 -3.02
CA GLY A 271 -8.00 -6.21 -4.27
C GLY A 271 -8.31 -7.68 -4.13
N LEU A 272 -9.60 -8.03 -4.18
CA LEU A 272 -10.03 -9.40 -3.92
C LEU A 272 -10.55 -10.07 -5.19
N SER A 273 -10.27 -11.37 -5.32
CA SER A 273 -10.84 -12.26 -6.33
C SER A 273 -11.29 -13.56 -5.68
N CYS A 274 -12.46 -14.05 -6.07
CA CYS A 274 -12.93 -15.39 -5.72
C CYS A 274 -12.76 -16.33 -6.92
N ALA A 275 -12.55 -17.61 -6.62
CA ALA A 275 -12.31 -18.65 -7.62
C ALA A 275 -13.47 -18.82 -8.63
N ASP A 276 -14.70 -18.51 -8.22
CA ASP A 276 -15.91 -18.52 -9.04
C ASP A 276 -16.11 -17.23 -9.87
N GLY A 277 -15.20 -16.26 -9.77
CA GLY A 277 -15.29 -14.96 -10.43
C GLY A 277 -16.42 -14.06 -9.90
N LYS A 278 -17.21 -14.52 -8.92
CA LYS A 278 -18.37 -13.81 -8.37
C LYS A 278 -18.13 -13.47 -6.90
N MET A 279 -17.61 -12.26 -6.67
CA MET A 279 -17.45 -11.74 -5.31
C MET A 279 -18.75 -11.11 -4.83
N ASP A 280 -19.37 -11.70 -3.80
CA ASP A 280 -20.44 -11.03 -3.06
C ASP A 280 -19.82 -9.99 -2.11
N THR A 281 -19.75 -8.75 -2.62
CA THR A 281 -19.15 -7.62 -1.90
C THR A 281 -19.90 -7.35 -0.58
N LYS A 282 -21.22 -7.54 -0.54
CA LYS A 282 -22.01 -7.34 0.67
C LYS A 282 -21.67 -8.40 1.71
N ALA A 283 -21.57 -9.67 1.31
CA ALA A 283 -21.20 -10.75 2.23
C ALA A 283 -19.78 -10.56 2.81
N VAL A 284 -18.83 -10.02 2.04
CA VAL A 284 -17.48 -9.69 2.53
C VAL A 284 -17.54 -8.57 3.58
N VAL A 285 -18.28 -7.50 3.31
CA VAL A 285 -18.46 -6.38 4.25
C VAL A 285 -19.18 -6.85 5.52
N ASP A 286 -20.25 -7.61 5.40
CA ASP A 286 -20.99 -8.15 6.54
C ASP A 286 -20.11 -9.07 7.40
N ALA A 287 -19.28 -9.91 6.77
CA ALA A 287 -18.33 -10.77 7.47
C ALA A 287 -17.28 -9.96 8.23
N PHE A 288 -16.74 -8.90 7.62
CA PHE A 288 -15.81 -7.97 8.26
C PHE A 288 -16.45 -7.29 9.47
N VAL A 289 -17.65 -6.71 9.29
CA VAL A 289 -18.35 -5.98 10.35
C VAL A 289 -18.67 -6.92 11.51
N LYS A 290 -19.23 -8.10 11.22
CA LYS A 290 -19.52 -9.12 12.23
C LYS A 290 -18.28 -9.55 13.00
N TYR A 291 -17.17 -9.76 12.29
CA TYR A 291 -15.91 -10.18 12.91
C TYR A 291 -15.41 -9.16 13.92
N HIS A 292 -15.39 -7.87 13.54
CA HIS A 292 -14.89 -6.80 14.40
C HIS A 292 -15.88 -6.40 15.50
N SER A 293 -17.18 -6.46 15.25
CA SER A 293 -18.20 -6.15 16.26
C SER A 293 -18.22 -7.14 17.42
N LEU A 294 -17.90 -8.41 17.17
CA LEU A 294 -17.84 -9.44 18.22
C LEU A 294 -16.63 -9.28 19.15
N ARG A 295 -15.62 -8.48 18.75
CA ARG A 295 -14.33 -8.36 19.44
C ARG A 295 -14.10 -6.97 20.02
N ALA A 296 -14.96 -6.02 19.70
CA ALA A 296 -14.82 -4.65 20.16
C ALA A 296 -15.80 -4.32 21.30
N PRO A 297 -15.34 -3.65 22.37
CA PRO A 297 -16.21 -3.18 23.44
C PRO A 297 -17.08 -1.97 23.01
N SER A 298 -16.75 -1.31 21.89
CA SER A 298 -17.52 -0.17 21.36
C SER A 298 -17.39 -0.05 19.83
N PRO A 299 -18.46 0.35 19.12
CA PRO A 299 -18.41 0.61 17.66
C PRO A 299 -17.42 1.70 17.25
N THR A 300 -17.04 2.61 18.15
CA THR A 300 -16.06 3.67 17.85
C THR A 300 -14.61 3.17 17.87
N GLY A 301 -14.38 1.96 18.39
CA GLY A 301 -13.07 1.33 18.51
C GLY A 301 -12.72 0.37 17.38
N THR A 302 -13.63 0.11 16.44
CA THR A 302 -13.44 -0.85 15.35
C THR A 302 -12.83 -0.22 14.10
N PRO A 303 -12.09 -0.99 13.29
CA PRO A 303 -11.74 -0.59 11.95
C PRO A 303 -13.00 -0.47 11.07
N ARG A 304 -12.89 0.28 9.97
CA ARG A 304 -13.97 0.50 9.01
C ARG A 304 -13.56 -0.01 7.64
N ILE A 305 -14.52 -0.61 6.94
CA ILE A 305 -14.36 -1.09 5.56
C ILE A 305 -15.27 -0.29 4.64
N VAL A 306 -14.75 0.09 3.47
CA VAL A 306 -15.51 0.71 2.38
C VAL A 306 -15.08 0.10 1.05
N THR A 307 -15.91 0.24 0.02
CA THR A 307 -15.72 -0.43 -1.27
C THR A 307 -15.41 0.53 -2.41
N THR A 308 -15.67 1.83 -2.19
CA THR A 308 -15.40 2.86 -3.18
C THR A 308 -14.49 3.96 -2.64
N LEU A 309 -13.79 4.64 -3.55
CA LEU A 309 -13.00 5.83 -3.20
C LEU A 309 -13.89 6.95 -2.65
N GLN A 310 -15.13 7.06 -3.13
CA GLN A 310 -16.07 8.07 -2.67
C GLN A 310 -16.48 7.83 -1.21
N GLU A 311 -16.79 6.59 -0.85
CA GLU A 311 -17.06 6.19 0.53
C GLU A 311 -15.83 6.43 1.42
N LEU A 312 -14.61 6.12 0.94
CA LEU A 312 -13.37 6.39 1.67
C LEU A 312 -13.19 7.87 2.00
N ILE A 313 -13.56 8.77 1.07
CA ILE A 313 -13.55 10.22 1.30
C ILE A 313 -14.62 10.59 2.33
N GLN A 314 -15.84 10.06 2.22
CA GLN A 314 -16.96 10.36 3.12
C GLN A 314 -16.67 9.97 4.58
N ILE A 315 -16.01 8.83 4.80
CA ILE A 315 -15.64 8.39 6.16
C ILE A 315 -14.39 9.10 6.70
N GLY A 316 -13.81 10.03 5.93
CA GLY A 316 -12.59 10.76 6.30
C GLY A 316 -11.30 9.93 6.20
N GLY A 317 -11.32 8.79 5.52
CA GLY A 317 -10.14 7.93 5.34
C GLY A 317 -9.09 8.56 4.44
N VAL A 318 -9.50 9.44 3.50
CA VAL A 318 -8.61 10.26 2.69
C VAL A 318 -9.21 11.65 2.47
N SER A 319 -8.36 12.67 2.39
CA SER A 319 -8.81 14.01 2.01
C SER A 319 -9.19 14.04 0.54
N GLY A 320 -10.44 14.39 0.23
CA GLY A 320 -10.89 14.67 -1.14
C GLY A 320 -10.26 15.94 -1.75
N ALA A 321 -9.59 16.76 -0.93
CA ALA A 321 -8.93 17.97 -1.39
C ALA A 321 -7.57 17.68 -2.04
N LYS A 322 -7.24 18.40 -3.12
CA LYS A 322 -5.90 18.35 -3.70
C LYS A 322 -4.86 18.78 -2.66
N ARG A 323 -3.99 17.84 -2.26
CA ARG A 323 -2.89 18.12 -1.34
C ARG A 323 -1.97 19.17 -1.97
N LYS A 324 -1.80 20.31 -1.29
CA LYS A 324 -0.87 21.38 -1.70
C LYS A 324 0.56 20.83 -1.80
N ASN A 325 1.34 21.35 -2.74
CA ASN A 325 2.70 20.86 -2.99
C ASN A 325 3.64 21.18 -1.79
N PRO A 326 4.81 20.52 -1.66
CA PRO A 326 5.68 20.67 -0.48
C PRO A 326 6.07 22.12 -0.19
N ARG A 327 6.33 22.92 -1.23
CA ARG A 327 6.65 24.36 -1.09
C ARG A 327 5.47 25.16 -0.54
N GLN A 328 4.26 24.92 -1.04
CA GLN A 328 3.03 25.55 -0.56
C GLN A 328 2.75 25.18 0.90
N ARG A 329 2.98 23.91 1.28
CA ARG A 329 2.83 23.47 2.69
C ARG A 329 3.87 24.12 3.59
N LYS A 330 5.14 24.21 3.16
CA LYS A 330 6.19 24.94 3.89
C LYS A 330 5.82 26.42 4.08
N LYS A 331 5.34 27.08 3.02
CA LYS A 331 4.87 28.48 3.08
C LYS A 331 3.72 28.66 4.07
N MET A 332 2.72 27.77 4.02
CA MET A 332 1.60 27.81 4.97
C MET A 332 2.03 27.56 6.41
N ARG A 333 2.95 26.61 6.65
CA ARG A 333 3.49 26.34 7.98
C ARG A 333 4.20 27.57 8.52
N ASN A 334 5.02 28.22 7.70
CA ASN A 334 5.70 29.45 8.08
C ASN A 334 4.72 30.59 8.37
N MET A 335 3.70 30.81 7.52
CA MET A 335 2.65 31.80 7.80
C MET A 335 1.86 31.50 9.08
N ALA A 336 1.59 30.23 9.37
CA ALA A 336 0.89 29.82 10.58
C ALA A 336 1.75 30.06 11.84
N MET A 337 3.06 29.76 11.76
CA MET A 337 4.02 30.08 12.83
C MET A 337 4.15 31.58 13.05
N GLU A 338 4.22 32.38 11.98
CA GLU A 338 4.26 33.85 12.05
C GLU A 338 2.99 34.41 12.73
N ARG A 339 1.81 33.92 12.34
CA ARG A 339 0.54 34.32 12.96
C ARG A 339 0.45 33.94 14.44
N ALA A 340 0.96 32.77 14.82
CA ALA A 340 1.02 32.34 16.22
C ALA A 340 2.02 33.17 17.04
N GLY A 341 3.15 33.57 16.44
CA GLY A 341 4.16 34.43 17.08
C GLY A 341 3.69 35.88 17.28
N THR A 342 2.87 36.42 16.37
CA THR A 342 2.31 37.77 16.51
C THR A 342 1.22 37.91 17.57
N GLY A 343 0.65 36.79 18.07
CA GLY A 343 -0.37 36.80 19.12
C GLY A 343 0.18 36.94 20.54
N ALA A 344 1.50 36.81 20.75
CA ALA A 344 2.11 36.80 22.07
C ALA A 344 2.61 38.18 22.57
N ASN A 345 2.47 39.25 21.77
CA ASN A 345 3.11 40.54 22.06
C ASN A 345 2.14 41.74 22.12
N VAL A 346 0.89 41.52 22.50
CA VAL A 346 -0.08 42.60 22.81
C VAL A 346 -0.55 42.44 24.25
N GLY A 347 0.29 42.86 25.20
CA GLY A 347 -0.04 42.69 26.61
C GLY A 347 0.95 43.26 27.62
N SER A 348 1.59 44.41 27.37
CA SER A 348 2.15 45.22 28.47
C SER A 348 2.39 46.68 28.03
N ALA A 349 1.39 47.53 28.14
CA ALA A 349 1.58 48.97 28.17
C ALA A 349 0.50 49.58 29.08
N GLY A 350 0.83 49.77 30.35
CA GLY A 350 -0.11 50.33 31.32
C GLY A 350 0.42 50.42 32.73
N GLN A 351 1.58 51.04 32.94
CA GLN A 351 1.94 51.60 34.25
C GLN A 351 3.12 52.56 34.10
N GLN A 352 2.85 53.87 34.21
CA GLN A 352 3.74 54.89 34.78
C GLN A 352 3.08 56.28 34.73
N SER A 353 2.56 56.76 35.87
CA SER A 353 2.61 58.19 36.21
C SER A 353 2.53 58.39 37.72
N ILE A 354 3.68 58.39 38.40
CA ILE A 354 3.81 59.02 39.72
C ILE A 354 5.14 59.80 39.70
N GLY A 355 5.04 61.12 39.87
CA GLY A 355 6.21 61.94 40.17
C GLY A 355 6.10 63.39 39.74
N LYS A 356 5.66 64.27 40.63
CA LYS A 356 6.21 65.64 40.75
C LYS A 356 6.03 66.14 42.19
N LYS A 357 7.09 65.98 42.98
CA LYS A 357 7.32 66.71 44.24
C LYS A 357 7.64 68.17 43.91
N ARG A 358 6.93 69.12 44.52
CA ARG A 358 7.38 70.51 44.67
C ARG A 358 8.29 70.61 45.90
N LYS A 359 9.41 71.32 45.77
CA LYS A 359 10.28 71.77 46.86
C LYS A 359 9.82 73.14 47.38
N PRO A 360 10.16 73.51 48.63
CA PRO A 360 9.69 74.72 49.28
C PRO A 360 10.63 75.91 49.00
N ILE A 361 10.05 77.11 48.85
CA ILE A 361 10.47 78.40 49.44
C ILE A 361 9.19 79.18 49.69
#